data_AF-A0A087TF87-F1
#
_entry.id   AF-A0A087TF87-F1
#
_cell.length_a   1.000
_cell.length_b   1.000
_cell.length_c   1.000
_cell.angle_alpha   90.00
_cell.angle_beta   90.00
_cell.angle_gamma   90.00
#
_symmetry.space_group_name_H-M   'P 1'
#
loop_
_entity.id
_entity.type
_entity.pdbx_description
1 polymer ?
#
loop_
_entity_poly.entity_id
_entity_poly.type
_entity_poly.pdbx_seq_one_letter_code
_entity_poly.pdbx_strand_id
1 'polypeptide(L)' 'MEFKAVFHSCAYCSYKTYNKANLTQHLRKHTGERPFVCKICGKRYTQKHNLR' A
#
# COMPACT_ATOMS: atom_id res chain seq x y z
N MET A 1 -17.80 25.41 -8.52
CA MET A 1 -17.75 24.09 -7.84
C MET A 1 -16.28 23.72 -7.72
N GLU A 2 -15.65 23.94 -6.56
CA GLU A 2 -14.22 23.65 -6.36
C GLU A 2 -14.04 22.21 -5.88
N PHE A 3 -13.55 21.34 -6.76
CA PHE A 3 -13.10 20.01 -6.36
C PHE A 3 -11.74 20.16 -5.65
N LYS A 4 -11.74 20.22 -4.32
CA LYS A 4 -10.50 20.12 -3.54
C LYS A 4 -9.92 18.73 -3.74
N ALA A 5 -8.90 18.63 -4.59
CA ALA A 5 -8.15 17.40 -4.75
C ALA A 5 -7.35 17.14 -3.47
N VAL A 6 -7.75 16.13 -2.70
CA VAL A 6 -7.05 15.72 -1.49
C VAL A 6 -5.96 14.73 -1.86
N PHE A 7 -4.72 15.12 -1.58
CA PHE A 7 -3.56 14.26 -1.73
C PHE A 7 -3.21 13.61 -0.40
N HIS A 8 -2.90 12.33 -0.43
CA HIS A 8 -2.30 11.59 0.66
C HIS A 8 -0.80 11.50 0.45
N SER A 9 -0.02 12.06 1.38
CA SER A 9 1.44 12.06 1.35
C SER A 9 2.02 10.94 2.22
N CYS A 10 3.14 10.38 1.78
CA CYS A 10 3.95 9.48 2.59
C CYS A 10 4.73 10.26 3.66
N ALA A 11 4.87 9.67 4.84
CA ALA A 11 5.65 10.25 5.95
C ALA A 11 7.16 9.97 5.82
N TYR A 12 7.56 8.99 5.02
CA TYR A 12 8.94 8.51 4.91
C TYR A 12 9.64 8.99 3.62
N CYS A 13 8.89 9.48 2.63
CA CYS A 13 9.42 9.97 1.36
C CYS A 13 8.45 10.95 0.70
N SER A 14 8.88 11.57 -0.41
CA SER A 14 8.08 12.55 -1.15
C SER A 14 6.90 11.97 -1.96
N TYR A 15 6.60 10.68 -1.83
CA TYR A 15 5.50 10.05 -2.56
C TYR A 15 4.14 10.62 -2.14
N LYS A 16 3.29 10.93 -3.13
CA LYS A 16 1.93 11.44 -2.94
C LYS A 16 0.97 10.74 -3.89
N THR A 17 -0.27 10.53 -3.45
CA THR A 17 -1.33 9.90 -4.26
C THR A 17 -2.71 10.40 -3.85
N TYR A 18 -3.67 10.36 -4.76
CA TYR A 18 -5.07 10.73 -4.47
C TYR A 18 -5.86 9.62 -3.77
N ASN A 19 -5.35 8.38 -3.77
CA ASN A 19 -6.06 7.23 -3.20
C ASN A 19 -5.39 6.78 -1.88
N LYS A 20 -6.13 6.83 -0.77
CA LYS A 20 -5.67 6.34 0.54
C LYS A 20 -5.22 4.88 0.50
N ALA A 21 -5.88 4.04 -0.29
CA ALA A 21 -5.50 2.63 -0.43
C ALA A 21 -4.13 2.47 -1.12
N ASN A 22 -3.83 3.32 -2.10
CA ASN A 22 -2.50 3.35 -2.75
C ASN A 22 -1.43 3.82 -1.77
N LEU A 23 -1.71 4.84 -0.93
CA LEU A 23 -0.76 5.25 0.11
C LEU A 23 -0.53 4.10 1.11
N THR A 24 -1.60 3.45 1.57
CA THR A 24 -1.51 2.32 2.51
C THR A 24 -0.67 1.18 1.93
N GLN A 25 -0.87 0.85 0.65
CA GLN A 25 -0.05 -0.14 -0.04
C GLN A 25 1.40 0.32 -0.16
N HIS A 26 1.64 1.58 -0.51
CA HIS A 26 2.97 2.16 -0.59
C HIS A 26 3.71 2.08 0.76
N LEU A 27 3.04 2.37 1.88
CA LEU A 27 3.64 2.32 3.22
C LEU A 27 4.19 0.94 3.58
N ARG A 28 3.63 -0.15 3.03
CA ARG A 28 4.16 -1.52 3.21
C ARG A 28 5.59 -1.69 2.69
N LYS A 29 6.05 -0.82 1.78
CA LYS A 29 7.46 -0.81 1.33
C LYS A 29 8.41 -0.30 2.42
N HIS A 30 7.93 0.56 3.31
CA HIS A 30 8.69 1.07 4.46
C HIS A 30 8.56 0.17 5.67
N THR A 31 7.33 -0.27 6.00
CA THR A 31 7.07 -1.09 7.20
C THR A 31 7.45 -2.56 7.02
N GLY A 32 7.58 -3.03 5.77
CA GLY A 32 7.80 -4.45 5.47
C GLY A 32 6.56 -5.32 5.70
N GLU A 33 5.40 -4.74 5.99
CA GLU A 33 4.18 -5.49 6.25
C GLU A 33 3.73 -6.32 5.05
N ARG A 34 3.57 -7.62 5.29
CA ARG A 34 3.11 -8.60 4.30
C ARG A 34 1.88 -9.32 4.85
N PRO A 35 0.68 -8.74 4.69
CA PRO A 35 -0.54 -9.25 5.31
C PRO A 35 -1.11 -10.48 4.58
N PHE A 36 -0.73 -10.72 3.33
CA PHE A 36 -1.25 -11.85 2.55
C PHE A 36 -0.31 -13.05 2.71
N VAL A 37 -0.85 -14.19 3.12
CA VAL A 37 -0.08 -15.43 3.32
C VAL A 37 -0.63 -16.54 2.44
N CYS A 38 0.26 -17.25 1.76
CA CYS A 38 -0.09 -18.48 1.06
C CYS A 38 -0.33 -19.59 2.08
N LYS A 39 -1.54 -20.14 2.12
CA LYS A 39 -1.90 -21.22 3.05
C LYS A 39 -1.17 -22.53 2.74
N ILE A 40 -0.64 -22.69 1.53
CA ILE A 40 0.07 -23.90 1.08
C ILE A 40 1.55 -23.82 1.46
N CYS A 41 2.26 -22.75 1.04
CA CYS A 41 3.70 -22.63 1.23
C CYS A 41 4.14 -21.65 2.33
N GLY A 42 3.20 -20.95 3.00
CA GLY A 42 3.49 -20.00 4.07
C GLY A 42 4.12 -18.67 3.63
N LYS A 43 4.43 -18.50 2.33
CA LYS A 43 5.04 -17.26 1.81
C LYS A 43 4.13 -16.07 2.01
N ARG A 44 4.73 -14.93 2.39
CA ARG A 44 4.02 -13.67 2.67
C ARG A 44 4.20 -12.65 1.55
N TYR A 45 3.14 -11.95 1.20
CA TYR A 45 3.09 -10.99 0.11
C TYR A 45 2.53 -9.65 0.58
N THR A 46 2.98 -8.58 -0.07
CA THR A 46 2.53 -7.20 0.20
C THR A 46 1.20 -6.86 -0.49
N GLN A 47 0.80 -7.61 -1.52
CA GLN A 47 -0.41 -7.40 -2.30
C GLN A 47 -1.16 -8.71 -2.55
N LYS A 48 -2.49 -8.63 -2.64
CA LYS A 48 -3.36 -9.80 -2.84
C LYS A 48 -3.11 -10.49 -4.17
N HIS A 49 -2.92 -9.75 -5.26
CA HIS A 49 -2.68 -10.36 -6.58
C HIS A 49 -1.30 -11.04 -6.69
N ASN A 50 -0.38 -10.77 -5.75
CA ASN A 50 0.91 -11.46 -5.69
C ASN A 50 0.80 -12.82 -4.98
N LEU A 51 -0.29 -13.05 -4.25
CA LEU A 51 -0.63 -14.35 -3.70
C LEU A 51 -1.22 -15.20 -4.84
N ARG A 52 -0.40 -16.09 -5.39
CA ARG A 52 -0.83 -17.11 -6.35
C ARG A 52 -1.40 -18.33 -5.63
#